data_AF-A0A3C1YE84-F1
#
_entry.id   AF-A0A3C1YE84-F1
#
_cell.length_a   1.000
_cell.length_b   1.000
_cell.length_c   1.000
_cell.angle_alpha   90.00
_cell.angle_beta   90.00
_cell.angle_gamma   90.00
#
_symmetry.space_group_name_H-M   'P 1'
#
loop_
_entity.id
_entity.type
_entity.pdbx_description
1 polymer ?
#
loop_
_entity_poly.entity_id
_entity_poly.type
_entity_poly.pdbx_seq_one_letter_code
_entity_poly.pdbx_strand_id
1 'polypeptide(L)'
;VTISLPDLPGHSSTAHAGTCYFSSGLRVPGKGRGNIASLTINLPRLALSTENEELFFVELDRLMRLAVRQLLHRFEVLSVLKCRDLPFVMGKGLYLGSENLAAEENIKSSLLNGLMTLCFCGLREAVRALTKGQDGYKENAKRLQLRILAHMGKRVKEFNEEYDLNFALCGAAEETKTKRFVQLDRQNFGLIEGVTEREYYSNGFMLFQEDEGLAYKLEWEKELHRCCTAGFSSRTVLSPGLEAGGVMDFIKKIGAAGIGFLHLSSGTDLFVQ
;
A
#
# COMPACT_ATOMS: atom_id res chain seq x y z
N VAL A 1 -13.93 4.74 11.19
CA VAL A 1 -14.38 3.33 11.15
C VAL A 1 -13.68 2.63 10.00
N THR A 2 -12.96 1.55 10.30
CA THR A 2 -12.33 0.70 9.27
C THR A 2 -13.29 -0.44 8.96
N ILE A 3 -13.66 -0.59 7.69
CA ILE A 3 -14.57 -1.64 7.22
C ILE A 3 -13.82 -2.53 6.24
N SER A 4 -13.70 -3.81 6.60
CA SER A 4 -13.34 -4.87 5.65
C SER A 4 -14.62 -5.33 4.97
N LEU A 5 -14.68 -5.27 3.64
CA LEU A 5 -15.86 -5.70 2.91
C LEU A 5 -15.79 -7.22 2.68
N PRO A 6 -16.81 -8.00 3.09
CA PRO A 6 -16.90 -9.41 2.72
C PRO A 6 -17.17 -9.55 1.22
N ASP A 7 -16.94 -10.75 0.69
CA ASP A 7 -17.09 -11.07 -0.73
C ASP A 7 -18.45 -10.60 -1.26
N LEU A 8 -18.42 -9.81 -2.35
CA LEU A 8 -19.64 -9.51 -3.08
C LEU A 8 -20.10 -10.74 -3.88
N PRO A 9 -21.42 -10.98 -3.97
CA PRO A 9 -21.95 -12.09 -4.75
C PRO A 9 -21.59 -11.93 -6.23
N GLY A 10 -20.85 -12.91 -6.78
CA GLY A 10 -20.43 -12.94 -8.19
C GLY A 10 -18.96 -13.30 -8.43
N HIS A 11 -18.10 -13.23 -7.40
CA HIS A 11 -16.74 -13.77 -7.45
C HIS A 11 -16.71 -15.18 -6.84
N SER A 12 -16.05 -16.13 -7.51
CA SER A 12 -15.97 -17.54 -7.06
C SER A 12 -15.50 -17.63 -5.61
N SER A 13 -16.33 -18.20 -4.74
CA SER A 13 -16.19 -18.25 -3.27
C SER A 13 -14.98 -19.05 -2.75
N THR A 14 -14.12 -19.56 -3.63
CA THR A 14 -12.95 -20.38 -3.27
C THR A 14 -11.64 -19.57 -3.18
N ALA A 15 -11.59 -18.35 -3.70
CA ALA A 15 -10.33 -17.59 -3.83
C ALA A 15 -9.91 -16.79 -2.58
N HIS A 16 -10.78 -16.62 -1.58
CA HIS A 16 -10.57 -15.62 -0.50
C HIS A 16 -10.69 -16.15 0.94
N ALA A 17 -11.03 -17.43 1.15
CA ALA A 17 -11.05 -18.04 2.47
C ALA A 17 -9.67 -17.91 3.17
N GLY A 18 -9.64 -17.20 4.30
CA GLY A 18 -8.43 -17.01 5.11
C GLY A 18 -7.58 -15.78 4.77
N THR A 19 -8.05 -14.85 3.93
CA THR A 19 -7.38 -13.57 3.69
C THR A 19 -7.39 -12.70 4.94
N CYS A 20 -6.24 -12.14 5.33
CA CYS A 20 -6.11 -11.23 6.46
C CYS A 20 -5.88 -9.79 5.98
N TYR A 21 -6.58 -8.84 6.59
CA TYR A 21 -6.44 -7.41 6.33
C TYR A 21 -5.90 -6.70 7.57
N PHE A 22 -4.86 -5.90 7.39
CA PHE A 22 -4.30 -5.06 8.45
C PHE A 22 -4.95 -3.68 8.41
N SER A 23 -4.92 -2.96 9.55
CA SER A 23 -5.41 -1.59 9.66
C SER A 23 -4.72 -0.62 8.69
N SER A 24 -3.51 -0.95 8.25
CA SER A 24 -2.77 -0.23 7.21
C SER A 24 -3.39 -0.36 5.81
N GLY A 25 -4.31 -1.31 5.58
CA GLY A 25 -4.81 -1.65 4.24
C GLY A 25 -4.00 -2.72 3.53
N LEU A 26 -2.97 -3.29 4.19
CA LEU A 26 -2.25 -4.46 3.70
C LEU A 26 -3.19 -5.68 3.72
N ARG A 27 -3.23 -6.39 2.58
CA ARG A 27 -3.94 -7.64 2.39
C ARG A 27 -2.93 -8.78 2.24
N VAL A 28 -3.06 -9.81 3.08
CA VAL A 28 -2.30 -11.06 3.00
C VAL A 28 -3.26 -12.18 2.62
N PRO A 29 -3.19 -12.72 1.39
CA PRO A 29 -4.10 -13.77 0.94
C PRO A 29 -3.69 -15.15 1.48
N GLY A 30 -4.65 -15.89 2.01
CA GLY A 30 -4.49 -17.29 2.46
C GLY A 30 -4.34 -17.45 3.98
N LYS A 31 -4.95 -18.52 4.51
CA LYS A 31 -4.98 -18.84 5.94
C LYS A 31 -3.58 -19.18 6.47
N GLY A 32 -3.27 -18.73 7.69
CA GLY A 32 -2.00 -19.04 8.36
C GLY A 32 -0.79 -18.30 7.78
N ARG A 33 -0.99 -17.35 6.87
CA ARG A 33 0.09 -16.54 6.29
C ARG A 33 0.19 -15.20 7.01
N GLY A 34 1.38 -14.60 6.97
CA GLY A 34 1.63 -13.30 7.57
C GLY A 34 2.59 -12.46 6.74
N ASN A 35 2.67 -11.17 7.08
CA ASN A 35 3.69 -10.28 6.52
C ASN A 35 4.99 -10.39 7.31
N ILE A 36 6.07 -10.83 6.66
CA ILE A 36 7.38 -11.06 7.25
C ILE A 36 8.08 -9.73 7.53
N ALA A 37 8.10 -8.86 6.53
CA ALA A 37 8.76 -7.57 6.58
C ALA A 37 8.11 -6.61 5.60
N SER A 38 8.20 -5.31 5.89
CA SER A 38 7.79 -4.26 4.96
C SER A 38 8.83 -3.16 4.88
N LEU A 39 8.87 -2.48 3.74
CA LEU A 39 9.77 -1.38 3.46
C LEU A 39 9.04 -0.32 2.65
N THR A 40 9.11 0.94 3.05
CA THR A 40 8.36 2.03 2.39
C THR A 40 9.29 2.90 1.55
N ILE A 41 8.94 3.07 0.27
CA ILE A 41 9.59 4.00 -0.65
C ILE A 41 8.95 5.38 -0.53
N ASN A 42 9.78 6.40 -0.30
CA ASN A 42 9.39 7.82 -0.34
C ASN A 42 9.45 8.32 -1.80
N LEU A 43 8.33 8.25 -2.53
CA LEU A 43 8.26 8.72 -3.92
C LEU A 43 8.50 10.24 -4.06
N PRO A 44 8.00 11.11 -3.16
CA PRO A 44 8.29 12.55 -3.20
C PRO A 44 9.78 12.86 -3.16
N ARG A 45 10.53 12.24 -2.23
CA ARG A 45 11.99 12.39 -2.17
C ARG A 45 12.65 12.08 -3.50
N LEU A 46 12.22 10.98 -4.13
CA LEU A 46 12.77 10.54 -5.40
C LEU A 46 12.46 11.54 -6.53
N ALA A 47 11.22 12.01 -6.60
CA ALA A 47 10.80 13.03 -7.57
C ALA A 47 11.56 14.35 -7.39
N LEU A 48 11.70 14.82 -6.14
CA LEU A 48 12.45 16.04 -5.81
C LEU A 48 13.95 15.92 -6.10
N SER A 49 14.52 14.71 -6.01
CA SER A 49 15.96 14.51 -6.27
C SER A 49 16.28 14.36 -7.75
N THR A 50 15.30 14.00 -8.58
CA THR A 50 15.51 13.67 -10.00
C THR A 50 15.06 14.79 -10.92
N GLU A 51 13.97 15.50 -10.58
CA GLU A 51 13.38 16.61 -11.35
C GLU A 51 13.08 16.29 -12.83
N ASN A 52 13.18 15.03 -13.22
CA ASN A 52 13.06 14.54 -14.58
C ASN A 52 12.41 13.15 -14.55
N GLU A 53 11.41 12.96 -15.40
CA GLU A 53 10.61 11.74 -15.41
C GLU A 53 11.42 10.49 -15.81
N GLU A 54 12.30 10.59 -16.81
CA GLU A 54 13.11 9.46 -17.26
C GLU A 54 14.10 9.03 -16.17
N LEU A 55 14.80 10.00 -15.57
CA LEU A 55 15.70 9.77 -14.46
C LEU A 55 14.97 9.22 -13.23
N PHE A 56 13.75 9.70 -12.96
CA PHE A 56 12.89 9.18 -11.91
C PHE A 56 12.63 7.68 -12.06
N PHE A 57 12.31 7.19 -13.27
CA PHE A 57 12.07 5.76 -13.49
C PHE A 57 13.34 4.92 -13.35
N VAL A 58 14.49 5.44 -13.79
CA VAL A 58 15.79 4.76 -13.60
C VAL A 58 16.12 4.63 -12.11
N GLU A 59 15.99 5.72 -11.35
CA GLU A 59 16.27 5.72 -9.92
C GLU A 59 15.21 4.97 -9.12
N LEU A 60 13.96 4.92 -9.58
CA LEU A 60 12.90 4.10 -8.99
C LEU A 60 13.26 2.62 -9.09
N ASP A 61 13.69 2.13 -10.26
CA ASP A 61 14.12 0.72 -10.39
C ASP A 61 15.30 0.43 -9.46
N ARG A 62 16.31 1.32 -9.44
CA ARG A 62 17.47 1.17 -8.56
C ARG A 62 17.06 1.09 -7.08
N LEU A 63 16.16 1.95 -6.65
CA LEU A 63 15.65 2.00 -5.28
C LEU A 63 14.80 0.77 -4.93
N MET A 64 13.97 0.30 -5.87
CA MET A 64 13.18 -0.92 -5.69
C MET A 64 14.08 -2.16 -5.52
N ARG A 65 15.12 -2.31 -6.34
CA ARG A 65 16.12 -3.38 -6.16
C ARG A 65 16.81 -3.30 -4.80
N LEU A 66 17.18 -2.10 -4.35
CA LEU A 66 17.78 -1.91 -3.03
C LEU A 66 16.81 -2.32 -1.91
N ALA A 67 15.54 -1.91 -2.00
CA ALA A 67 14.52 -2.27 -1.03
C ALA A 67 14.29 -3.79 -0.97
N VAL A 68 14.24 -4.47 -2.13
CA VAL A 68 14.14 -5.94 -2.20
C VAL A 68 15.35 -6.61 -1.56
N ARG A 69 16.58 -6.16 -1.84
CA ARG A 69 17.78 -6.70 -1.16
C ARG A 69 17.71 -6.54 0.36
N GLN A 70 17.18 -5.41 0.85
CA GLN A 70 16.98 -5.23 2.30
C GLN A 70 15.90 -6.18 2.85
N LEU A 71 14.80 -6.41 2.11
CA LEU A 71 13.77 -7.38 2.51
C LEU A 71 14.32 -8.81 2.55
N LEU A 72 15.13 -9.20 1.55
CA LEU A 72 15.81 -10.49 1.51
C LEU A 72 16.76 -10.67 2.71
N HIS A 73 17.57 -9.67 3.02
CA HIS A 73 18.42 -9.70 4.21
C HIS A 73 17.61 -9.90 5.51
N ARG A 74 16.46 -9.21 5.64
CA ARG A 74 15.57 -9.41 6.81
C ARG A 74 14.98 -10.82 6.82
N PHE A 75 14.61 -11.36 5.67
CA PHE A 75 14.11 -12.73 5.54
C PHE A 75 15.18 -13.74 5.99
N GLU A 76 16.43 -13.57 5.55
CA GLU A 76 17.54 -14.44 5.95
C GLU A 76 17.79 -14.40 7.46
N VAL A 77 17.83 -13.21 8.06
CA VAL A 77 18.00 -13.04 9.51
C VAL A 77 16.88 -13.72 10.28
N LEU A 78 15.62 -13.55 9.86
CA LEU A 78 14.46 -14.17 10.51
C LEU A 78 14.41 -15.69 10.30
N SER A 79 14.94 -16.19 9.18
CA SER A 79 14.95 -17.61 8.85
C SER A 79 15.80 -18.46 9.79
N VAL A 80 16.71 -17.84 10.55
CA VAL A 80 17.56 -18.53 11.54
C VAL A 80 16.81 -18.82 12.85
N LEU A 81 15.70 -18.11 13.11
CA LEU A 81 14.88 -18.34 14.29
C LEU A 81 14.36 -19.77 14.32
N LYS A 82 14.28 -20.32 15.52
CA LYS A 82 13.74 -21.65 15.79
C LYS A 82 12.26 -21.57 16.15
N CYS A 83 11.55 -22.69 15.99
CA CYS A 83 10.14 -22.78 16.36
C CYS A 83 9.88 -22.31 17.82
N ARG A 84 10.79 -22.66 18.75
CA ARG A 84 10.74 -22.22 20.16
C ARG A 84 10.85 -20.71 20.37
N ASP A 85 11.44 -19.96 19.43
CA ASP A 85 11.61 -18.52 19.56
C ASP A 85 10.29 -17.76 19.27
N LEU A 86 9.35 -18.42 18.59
CA LEU A 86 7.99 -17.93 18.31
C LEU A 86 6.95 -18.95 18.78
N PRO A 87 6.88 -19.26 20.09
CA PRO A 87 6.17 -20.44 20.59
C PRO A 87 4.65 -20.36 20.38
N PHE A 88 4.09 -19.15 20.34
CA PHE A 88 2.67 -18.95 20.07
C PHE A 88 2.33 -19.12 18.60
N VAL A 89 3.05 -18.44 17.69
CA VAL A 89 2.70 -18.42 16.26
C VAL A 89 3.17 -19.70 15.58
N MET A 90 4.44 -20.07 15.77
CA MET A 90 5.05 -21.24 15.14
C MET A 90 4.79 -22.51 15.96
N GLY A 91 5.06 -22.47 17.26
CA GLY A 91 4.93 -23.63 18.15
C GLY A 91 3.51 -24.14 18.40
N LYS A 92 2.47 -23.34 18.12
CA LYS A 92 1.06 -23.80 18.13
C LYS A 92 0.52 -24.16 16.75
N GLY A 93 1.36 -24.18 15.70
CA GLY A 93 0.91 -24.53 14.35
C GLY A 93 -0.04 -23.51 13.72
N LEU A 94 0.01 -22.23 14.14
CA LEU A 94 -0.89 -21.20 13.61
C LEU A 94 -0.40 -20.64 12.28
N TYR A 95 0.90 -20.74 12.01
CA TYR A 95 1.51 -20.31 10.77
C TYR A 95 1.57 -21.46 9.78
N LEU A 96 1.25 -21.17 8.51
CA LEU A 96 1.21 -22.17 7.46
C LEU A 96 2.59 -22.84 7.31
N GLY A 97 2.62 -24.15 7.45
CA GLY A 97 3.85 -24.95 7.37
C GLY A 97 4.62 -25.04 8.69
N SER A 98 4.07 -24.59 9.82
CA SER A 98 4.69 -24.73 11.15
C SER A 98 4.14 -25.90 11.97
N GLU A 99 3.14 -26.63 11.46
CA GLU A 99 2.38 -27.65 12.18
C GLU A 99 3.24 -28.85 12.61
N ASN A 100 4.29 -29.14 11.84
CA ASN A 100 5.19 -30.27 12.06
C ASN A 100 6.60 -29.86 12.49
N LEU A 101 6.84 -28.58 12.80
CA LEU A 101 8.16 -28.11 13.20
C LEU A 101 8.49 -28.50 14.64
N ALA A 102 9.63 -29.14 14.86
CA ALA A 102 10.15 -29.38 16.19
C ALA A 102 10.67 -28.07 16.82
N ALA A 103 10.70 -28.00 18.15
CA ALA A 103 11.08 -26.80 18.89
C ALA A 103 12.46 -26.22 18.49
N GLU A 104 13.42 -27.08 18.13
CA GLU A 104 14.79 -26.72 17.74
C GLU A 104 14.98 -26.50 16.23
N GLU A 105 13.98 -26.80 15.40
CA GLU A 105 14.06 -26.60 13.96
C GLU A 105 13.89 -25.13 13.59
N ASN A 106 14.56 -24.72 12.52
CA ASN A 106 14.42 -23.37 11.99
C ASN A 106 13.06 -23.19 11.30
N ILE A 107 12.56 -21.96 11.32
CA ILE A 107 11.23 -21.61 10.76
C ILE A 107 11.28 -21.27 9.26
N LYS A 108 12.42 -21.46 8.60
CA LYS A 108 12.64 -21.00 7.21
C LYS A 108 11.61 -21.60 6.25
N SER A 109 11.32 -22.90 6.38
CA SER A 109 10.34 -23.60 5.54
C SER A 109 8.94 -23.01 5.68
N SER A 110 8.52 -22.67 6.91
CA SER A 110 7.24 -21.99 7.14
C SER A 110 7.27 -20.57 6.58
N LEU A 111 8.36 -19.81 6.82
CA LEU A 111 8.49 -18.42 6.36
C LEU A 111 8.41 -18.24 4.85
N LEU A 112 8.73 -19.25 4.04
CA LEU A 112 8.52 -19.20 2.59
C LEU A 112 7.05 -18.93 2.22
N ASN A 113 6.09 -19.30 3.08
CA ASN A 113 4.68 -18.99 2.90
C ASN A 113 4.34 -17.52 3.19
N GLY A 114 5.22 -16.75 3.84
CA GLY A 114 4.95 -15.37 4.22
C GLY A 114 5.10 -14.37 3.08
N LEU A 115 4.56 -13.17 3.30
CA LEU A 115 4.59 -12.05 2.37
C LEU A 115 5.71 -11.07 2.74
N MET A 116 6.47 -10.58 1.76
CA MET A 116 7.37 -9.45 1.90
C MET A 116 6.79 -8.25 1.16
N THR A 117 6.50 -7.17 1.88
CA THR A 117 5.74 -6.06 1.31
C THR A 117 6.62 -4.88 0.97
N LEU A 118 6.63 -4.49 -0.31
CA LEU A 118 7.10 -3.20 -0.74
C LEU A 118 5.95 -2.19 -0.62
N CYS A 119 6.13 -1.20 0.25
CA CYS A 119 5.20 -0.10 0.44
C CYS A 119 5.68 1.14 -0.31
N PHE A 120 4.77 2.07 -0.62
CA PHE A 120 5.12 3.42 -1.06
C PHE A 120 4.17 4.46 -0.47
N CYS A 121 4.61 5.71 -0.47
CA CYS A 121 3.78 6.86 -0.09
C CYS A 121 4.05 8.05 -1.01
N GLY A 122 3.13 9.02 -0.96
CA GLY A 122 3.31 10.32 -1.58
C GLY A 122 3.26 10.31 -3.11
N LEU A 123 2.49 9.39 -3.71
CA LEU A 123 2.39 9.30 -5.17
C LEU A 123 1.93 10.62 -5.79
N ARG A 124 0.94 11.28 -5.17
CA ARG A 124 0.44 12.59 -5.61
C ARG A 124 1.53 13.65 -5.55
N GLU A 125 2.23 13.73 -4.43
CA GLU A 125 3.28 14.74 -4.20
C GLU A 125 4.47 14.51 -5.14
N ALA A 126 4.81 13.25 -5.44
CA ALA A 126 5.82 12.89 -6.43
C ALA A 126 5.41 13.35 -7.85
N VAL A 127 4.17 13.08 -8.25
CA VAL A 127 3.65 13.51 -9.56
C VAL A 127 3.63 15.03 -9.65
N ARG A 128 3.15 15.73 -8.61
CA ARG A 128 3.14 17.19 -8.57
C ARG A 128 4.55 17.78 -8.68
N ALA A 129 5.56 17.13 -8.07
CA ALA A 129 6.95 17.53 -8.21
C ALA A 129 7.48 17.31 -9.64
N LEU A 130 7.15 16.19 -10.30
CA LEU A 130 7.63 15.86 -11.65
C LEU A 130 6.94 16.67 -12.77
N THR A 131 5.69 17.07 -12.58
CA THR A 131 4.90 17.77 -13.61
C THR A 131 4.80 19.29 -13.37
N LYS A 132 5.63 19.83 -12.47
CA LYS A 132 5.61 21.26 -12.14
C LYS A 132 5.85 22.11 -13.40
N GLY A 133 4.93 23.03 -13.70
CA GLY A 133 5.05 23.96 -14.84
C GLY A 133 4.66 23.39 -16.21
N GLN A 134 4.06 22.20 -16.27
CA GLN A 134 3.56 21.62 -17.53
C GLN A 134 2.09 22.00 -17.79
N ASP A 135 1.77 22.34 -19.04
CA ASP A 135 0.39 22.47 -19.53
C ASP A 135 -0.34 21.10 -19.50
N GLY A 136 -1.66 21.09 -19.29
CA GLY A 136 -2.44 19.85 -19.24
C GLY A 136 -2.14 18.97 -18.02
N TYR A 137 -1.86 19.60 -16.87
CA TYR A 137 -1.45 18.95 -15.62
C TYR A 137 -2.33 17.75 -15.22
N LYS A 138 -3.67 17.84 -15.37
CA LYS A 138 -4.58 16.78 -14.90
C LYS A 138 -4.43 15.47 -15.67
N GLU A 139 -4.45 15.51 -17.00
CA GLU A 139 -4.28 14.32 -17.85
C GLU A 139 -2.86 13.74 -17.72
N ASN A 140 -1.84 14.61 -17.72
CA ASN A 140 -0.45 14.20 -17.58
C ASN A 140 -0.17 13.56 -16.22
N ALA A 141 -0.75 14.10 -15.14
CA ALA A 141 -0.64 13.54 -13.80
C ALA A 141 -1.28 12.15 -13.69
N LYS A 142 -2.48 11.94 -14.27
CA LYS A 142 -3.17 10.63 -14.26
C LYS A 142 -2.33 9.58 -14.98
N ARG A 143 -1.84 9.89 -16.18
CA ARG A 143 -0.97 8.99 -16.94
C ARG A 143 0.30 8.65 -16.19
N LEU A 144 0.92 9.63 -15.54
CA LEU A 144 2.15 9.41 -14.77
C LEU A 144 1.90 8.54 -13.53
N GLN A 145 0.82 8.75 -12.78
CA GLN A 145 0.43 7.89 -11.65
C GLN A 145 0.34 6.42 -12.07
N LEU A 146 -0.42 6.14 -13.15
CA LEU A 146 -0.55 4.77 -13.66
C LEU A 146 0.79 4.19 -14.10
N ARG A 147 1.63 4.97 -14.78
CA ARG A 147 2.94 4.50 -15.23
C ARG A 147 3.86 4.15 -14.07
N ILE A 148 3.89 4.96 -13.02
CA ILE A 148 4.66 4.69 -11.80
C ILE A 148 4.20 3.37 -11.18
N LEU A 149 2.90 3.20 -10.97
CA LEU A 149 2.37 2.01 -10.32
C LEU A 149 2.47 0.75 -11.19
N ALA A 150 2.22 0.86 -12.49
CA ALA A 150 2.39 -0.25 -13.42
C ALA A 150 3.85 -0.69 -13.48
N HIS A 151 4.79 0.25 -13.45
CA HIS A 151 6.22 -0.05 -13.35
C HIS A 151 6.53 -0.79 -12.03
N MET A 152 6.13 -0.24 -10.88
CA MET A 152 6.37 -0.87 -9.58
C MET A 152 5.73 -2.26 -9.48
N GLY A 153 4.48 -2.41 -9.93
CA GLY A 153 3.76 -3.67 -9.92
C GLY A 153 4.40 -4.72 -10.84
N LYS A 154 4.87 -4.31 -12.03
CA LYS A 154 5.64 -5.18 -12.94
C LYS A 154 6.92 -5.66 -12.27
N ARG A 155 7.71 -4.76 -11.68
CA ARG A 155 8.96 -5.10 -11.00
C ARG A 155 8.73 -6.06 -9.82
N VAL A 156 7.67 -5.86 -9.04
CA VAL A 156 7.30 -6.81 -7.97
C VAL A 156 6.99 -8.20 -8.50
N LYS A 157 6.30 -8.34 -9.64
CA LYS A 157 6.09 -9.64 -10.29
C LYS A 157 7.41 -10.28 -10.72
N GLU A 158 8.29 -9.50 -11.36
CA GLU A 158 9.61 -9.99 -11.77
C GLU A 158 10.45 -10.43 -10.56
N PHE A 159 10.37 -9.73 -9.41
CA PHE A 159 11.05 -10.17 -8.19
C PHE A 159 10.46 -11.47 -7.61
N ASN A 160 9.16 -11.72 -7.75
CA ASN A 160 8.57 -13.00 -7.38
C ASN A 160 9.16 -14.14 -8.19
N GLU A 161 9.28 -13.94 -9.51
CA GLU A 161 9.86 -14.93 -10.43
C GLU A 161 11.38 -15.11 -10.20
N GLU A 162 12.11 -14.02 -9.95
CA GLU A 162 13.57 -14.03 -9.78
C GLU A 162 14.01 -14.74 -8.50
N TYR A 163 13.28 -14.54 -7.39
CA TYR A 163 13.69 -15.04 -6.08
C TYR A 163 12.86 -16.23 -5.57
N ASP A 164 11.79 -16.61 -6.27
CA ASP A 164 10.83 -17.64 -5.84
C ASP A 164 10.28 -17.39 -4.41
N LEU A 165 9.91 -16.12 -4.16
CA LEU A 165 9.38 -15.64 -2.88
C LEU A 165 8.14 -14.79 -3.11
N ASN A 166 7.34 -14.55 -2.06
CA ASN A 166 6.09 -13.79 -2.17
C ASN A 166 6.27 -12.29 -1.84
N PHE A 167 6.76 -11.52 -2.79
CA PHE A 167 6.72 -10.07 -2.78
C PHE A 167 5.35 -9.52 -3.18
N ALA A 168 4.96 -8.43 -2.52
CA ALA A 168 3.74 -7.73 -2.84
C ALA A 168 3.90 -6.20 -2.75
N LEU A 169 3.11 -5.48 -3.55
CA LEU A 169 3.09 -4.02 -3.57
C LEU A 169 1.89 -3.49 -2.79
N CYS A 170 2.12 -2.53 -1.89
CA CYS A 170 1.09 -1.88 -1.10
C CYS A 170 1.25 -0.35 -1.12
N GLY A 171 0.16 0.39 -1.32
CA GLY A 171 0.18 1.85 -1.22
C GLY A 171 0.15 2.40 0.21
N ALA A 172 0.33 1.57 1.24
CA ALA A 172 0.14 1.99 2.62
C ALA A 172 1.44 2.35 3.32
N ALA A 173 1.44 3.47 4.03
CA ALA A 173 2.49 3.83 4.97
C ALA A 173 1.88 4.26 6.31
N GLU A 174 2.61 4.00 7.39
CA GLU A 174 2.26 4.50 8.71
C GLU A 174 2.35 6.03 8.71
N GLU A 175 1.37 6.70 9.32
CA GLU A 175 1.30 8.16 9.38
C GLU A 175 2.57 8.77 10.00
N THR A 176 3.12 8.14 11.04
CA THR A 176 4.38 8.56 11.67
C THR A 176 5.55 8.56 10.68
N LYS A 177 5.60 7.59 9.76
CA LYS A 177 6.65 7.52 8.72
C LYS A 177 6.47 8.61 7.68
N THR A 178 5.24 8.86 7.22
CA THR A 178 4.97 9.91 6.22
C THR A 178 5.20 11.32 6.78
N LYS A 179 4.89 11.57 8.06
CA LYS A 179 5.28 12.81 8.77
C LYS A 179 6.79 12.98 8.81
N ARG A 180 7.52 11.93 9.21
CA ARG A 180 9.00 11.96 9.25
C ARG A 180 9.60 12.22 7.87
N PHE A 181 9.05 11.63 6.81
CA PHE A 181 9.51 11.88 5.45
C PHE A 181 9.34 13.34 5.06
N VAL A 182 8.18 13.96 5.30
CA VAL A 182 8.00 15.38 4.99
C VAL A 182 8.98 16.26 5.76
N GLN A 183 9.23 15.98 7.05
CA GLN A 183 10.19 16.75 7.85
C GLN A 183 11.61 16.69 7.25
N LEU A 184 12.09 15.49 6.90
CA LEU A 184 13.41 15.31 6.29
C LEU A 184 13.49 15.92 4.89
N ASP A 185 12.42 15.84 4.12
CA ASP A 185 12.37 16.37 2.76
C ASP A 185 12.32 17.90 2.80
N ARG A 186 11.57 18.48 3.75
CA ARG A 186 11.54 19.93 4.00
C ARG A 186 12.89 20.49 4.44
N GLN A 187 13.66 19.74 5.23
CA GLN A 187 15.03 20.14 5.60
C GLN A 187 15.96 20.23 4.39
N ASN A 188 15.80 19.33 3.42
CA ASN A 188 16.73 19.23 2.29
C ASN A 188 16.30 20.07 1.07
N PHE A 189 14.99 20.25 0.86
CA PHE A 189 14.44 20.93 -0.32
C PHE A 189 13.61 22.18 -0.01
N GLY A 190 13.42 22.52 1.27
CA GLY A 190 12.59 23.63 1.69
C GLY A 190 11.08 23.36 1.57
N LEU A 191 10.30 24.43 1.63
CA LEU A 191 8.84 24.40 1.49
C LEU A 191 8.44 24.48 0.01
N ILE A 192 7.78 23.43 -0.47
CA ILE A 192 7.32 23.28 -1.85
C ILE A 192 5.81 23.09 -1.83
N GLU A 193 5.11 24.00 -2.50
CA GLU A 193 3.65 24.07 -2.51
C GLU A 193 3.01 22.76 -3.00
N GLY A 194 2.14 22.20 -2.18
CA GLY A 194 1.47 20.93 -2.44
C GLY A 194 2.36 19.68 -2.42
N VAL A 195 3.64 19.80 -2.03
CA VAL A 195 4.59 18.70 -1.82
C VAL A 195 5.05 18.68 -0.35
N THR A 196 6.08 19.45 0.03
CA THR A 196 6.67 19.46 1.39
C THR A 196 6.01 20.44 2.36
N GLU A 197 5.08 21.28 1.88
CA GLU A 197 4.23 22.13 2.71
C GLU A 197 3.28 21.33 3.62
N ARG A 198 2.92 20.12 3.20
CA ARG A 198 2.00 19.23 3.92
C ARG A 198 2.53 18.82 5.29
N GLU A 199 1.65 18.41 6.20
CA GLU A 199 2.09 17.83 7.48
C GLU A 199 2.59 16.39 7.33
N TYR A 200 2.03 15.65 6.35
CA TYR A 200 2.39 14.29 6.02
C TYR A 200 2.17 14.03 4.53
N TYR A 201 2.95 13.12 3.96
CA TYR A 201 2.72 12.65 2.59
C TYR A 201 1.49 11.76 2.50
N SER A 202 0.79 11.86 1.38
CA SER A 202 -0.41 11.07 1.14
C SER A 202 -0.14 9.56 1.23
N ASN A 203 -1.06 8.85 1.88
CA ASN A 203 -1.09 7.38 1.85
C ASN A 203 -1.78 6.93 0.55
N GLY A 204 -1.08 6.08 -0.20
CA GLY A 204 -1.42 5.56 -1.52
C GLY A 204 -2.09 6.55 -2.46
N PHE A 205 -3.36 6.32 -2.80
CA PHE A 205 -4.03 6.93 -3.95
C PHE A 205 -4.94 8.09 -3.62
N MET A 206 -4.66 8.91 -2.58
CA MET A 206 -5.58 9.99 -2.20
C MET A 206 -5.84 10.97 -3.36
N LEU A 207 -6.90 10.68 -4.12
CA LEU A 207 -7.67 11.63 -4.87
C LEU A 207 -8.44 12.45 -3.84
N PHE A 208 -8.22 13.77 -3.83
CA PHE A 208 -9.14 14.63 -3.10
C PHE A 208 -10.51 14.47 -3.74
N GLN A 209 -11.50 14.34 -2.87
CA GLN A 209 -12.92 14.31 -3.17
C GLN A 209 -13.41 15.62 -3.84
N GLU A 210 -12.54 16.63 -3.89
CA GLU A 210 -12.91 18.04 -4.09
C GLU A 210 -13.10 18.47 -5.54
N ASP A 211 -12.59 17.76 -6.56
CA ASP A 211 -12.66 18.26 -7.95
C ASP A 211 -13.64 17.51 -8.88
N GLU A 212 -13.81 16.20 -8.74
CA GLU A 212 -14.47 15.36 -9.76
C GLU A 212 -15.55 14.40 -9.19
N GLY A 213 -15.78 14.43 -7.87
CA GLY A 213 -16.82 13.65 -7.20
C GLY A 213 -16.49 12.18 -6.92
N LEU A 214 -17.33 11.54 -6.11
CA LEU A 214 -17.07 10.19 -5.56
C LEU A 214 -17.04 9.10 -6.64
N ALA A 215 -17.92 9.14 -7.63
CA ALA A 215 -18.00 8.13 -8.68
C ALA A 215 -16.71 8.09 -9.51
N TYR A 216 -16.20 9.27 -9.86
CA TYR A 216 -14.93 9.42 -10.55
C TYR A 216 -13.76 8.85 -9.72
N LYS A 217 -13.73 9.17 -8.42
CA LYS A 217 -12.71 8.64 -7.51
C LYS A 217 -12.67 7.12 -7.49
N LEU A 218 -13.84 6.47 -7.39
CA LEU A 218 -13.92 5.01 -7.34
C LEU A 218 -13.44 4.35 -8.64
N GLU A 219 -13.78 4.91 -9.80
CA GLU A 219 -13.34 4.35 -11.08
C GLU A 219 -11.82 4.48 -11.24
N TRP A 220 -11.23 5.61 -10.81
CA TRP A 220 -9.79 5.78 -10.85
C TRP A 220 -9.06 4.88 -9.85
N GLU A 221 -9.53 4.82 -8.59
CA GLU A 221 -8.94 3.95 -7.58
C GLU A 221 -8.99 2.48 -8.00
N LYS A 222 -10.04 2.05 -8.70
CA LYS A 222 -10.12 0.70 -9.28
C LYS A 222 -8.98 0.41 -10.25
N GLU A 223 -8.59 1.35 -11.10
CA GLU A 223 -7.44 1.18 -11.99
C GLU A 223 -6.13 1.08 -11.19
N LEU A 224 -5.93 1.97 -10.23
CA LEU A 224 -4.72 2.00 -9.41
C LEU A 224 -4.59 0.75 -8.50
N HIS A 225 -5.71 0.27 -7.96
CA HIS A 225 -5.75 -0.93 -7.10
C HIS A 225 -5.29 -2.19 -7.85
N ARG A 226 -5.55 -2.30 -9.16
CA ARG A 226 -5.07 -3.42 -9.99
C ARG A 226 -3.55 -3.51 -10.05
N CYS A 227 -2.84 -2.40 -9.81
CA CYS A 227 -1.38 -2.39 -9.77
C CYS A 227 -0.80 -2.86 -8.43
N CYS A 228 -1.58 -2.91 -7.34
CA CYS A 228 -1.13 -3.26 -5.99
C CYS A 228 -1.56 -4.68 -5.58
N THR A 229 -0.64 -5.64 -5.66
CA THR A 229 -0.90 -7.06 -5.37
C THR A 229 -1.21 -7.36 -3.90
N ALA A 230 -0.71 -6.54 -2.97
CA ALA A 230 -0.97 -6.65 -1.53
C ALA A 230 -2.15 -5.77 -1.08
N GLY A 231 -2.94 -5.24 -2.02
CA GLY A 231 -4.05 -4.35 -1.71
C GLY A 231 -3.64 -2.94 -1.27
N PHE A 232 -4.66 -2.11 -1.09
CA PHE A 232 -4.56 -0.74 -0.59
C PHE A 232 -5.90 -0.35 0.06
N SER A 233 -5.88 0.60 0.99
CA SER A 233 -7.08 1.13 1.64
C SER A 233 -7.64 2.34 0.86
N SER A 234 -8.87 2.25 0.37
CA SER A 234 -9.57 3.48 -0.03
C SER A 234 -10.00 4.24 1.22
N ARG A 235 -9.83 5.57 1.26
CA ARG A 235 -10.29 6.42 2.37
C ARG A 235 -11.32 7.39 1.85
N THR A 236 -12.50 7.42 2.47
CA THR A 236 -13.57 8.37 2.12
C THR A 236 -14.09 9.08 3.37
N VAL A 237 -14.28 10.39 3.24
CA VAL A 237 -14.95 11.19 4.26
C VAL A 237 -16.44 11.20 3.93
N LEU A 238 -17.26 10.78 4.89
CA LEU A 238 -18.71 10.87 4.78
C LEU A 238 -19.17 12.23 5.29
N SER A 239 -20.02 12.88 4.49
CA SER A 239 -20.69 14.11 4.91
C SER A 239 -21.58 13.85 6.13
N PRO A 240 -21.66 14.80 7.08
CA PRO A 240 -22.62 14.72 8.17
C PRO A 240 -24.05 14.58 7.64
N GLY A 241 -24.87 13.74 8.29
CA GLY A 241 -26.28 13.56 7.93
C GLY A 241 -26.57 12.54 6.81
N LEU A 242 -25.57 11.78 6.35
CA LEU A 242 -25.82 10.72 5.37
C LEU A 242 -26.66 9.59 5.98
N GLU A 243 -27.83 9.32 5.39
CA GLU A 243 -28.72 8.25 5.83
C GLU A 243 -28.11 6.85 5.65
N ALA A 244 -28.52 5.89 6.48
CA ALA A 244 -28.02 4.52 6.46
C ALA A 244 -28.15 3.86 5.07
N GLY A 245 -29.24 4.14 4.34
CA GLY A 245 -29.42 3.66 2.96
C GLY A 245 -28.33 4.17 2.01
N GLY A 246 -27.98 5.45 2.10
CA GLY A 246 -26.91 6.06 1.32
C GLY A 246 -25.53 5.47 1.63
N VAL A 247 -25.26 5.15 2.91
CA VAL A 247 -24.02 4.46 3.32
C VAL A 247 -23.95 3.05 2.73
N MET A 248 -25.05 2.30 2.75
CA MET A 248 -25.10 0.94 2.22
C MET A 248 -24.92 0.89 0.70
N ASP A 249 -25.55 1.80 -0.03
CA ASP A 249 -25.36 1.89 -1.48
C ASP A 249 -23.95 2.34 -1.85
N PHE A 250 -23.34 3.18 -1.02
CA PHE A 250 -21.92 3.53 -1.16
C PHE A 250 -21.01 2.31 -0.98
N ILE A 251 -21.22 1.52 0.07
CA ILE A 251 -20.47 0.29 0.31
C ILE A 251 -20.60 -0.70 -0.86
N LYS A 252 -21.81 -0.88 -1.40
CA LYS A 252 -22.04 -1.74 -2.58
C LYS A 252 -21.24 -1.26 -3.80
N LYS A 253 -21.23 0.05 -4.08
CA LYS A 253 -20.46 0.63 -5.20
C LYS A 253 -18.95 0.40 -5.05
N ILE A 254 -18.43 0.54 -3.83
CA ILE A 254 -17.02 0.26 -3.52
C ILE A 254 -16.68 -1.20 -3.75
N GLY A 255 -17.51 -2.12 -3.23
CA GLY A 255 -17.29 -3.53 -3.46
C GLY A 255 -17.34 -3.86 -4.96
N ALA A 256 -18.29 -3.28 -5.71
CA ALA A 256 -18.44 -3.52 -7.16
C ALA A 256 -17.24 -3.00 -7.96
N ALA A 257 -16.55 -1.98 -7.44
CA ALA A 257 -15.29 -1.48 -7.98
C ALA A 257 -14.09 -2.39 -7.66
N GLY A 258 -14.27 -3.48 -6.90
CA GLY A 258 -13.22 -4.40 -6.50
C GLY A 258 -12.34 -3.88 -5.36
N ILE A 259 -12.80 -2.87 -4.63
CA ILE A 259 -12.08 -2.28 -3.50
C ILE A 259 -12.42 -3.07 -2.23
N GLY A 260 -11.48 -3.88 -1.76
CA GLY A 260 -11.69 -4.78 -0.61
C GLY A 260 -11.54 -4.15 0.78
N PHE A 261 -10.98 -2.95 0.88
CA PHE A 261 -10.71 -2.31 2.17
C PHE A 261 -11.00 -0.81 2.15
N LEU A 262 -11.84 -0.36 3.08
CA LEU A 262 -12.34 1.00 3.15
C LEU A 262 -12.17 1.60 4.55
N HIS A 263 -11.58 2.78 4.60
CA HIS A 263 -11.56 3.62 5.79
C HIS A 263 -12.59 4.75 5.66
N LEU A 264 -13.63 4.70 6.49
CA LEU A 264 -14.64 5.74 6.60
C LEU A 264 -14.31 6.68 7.76
N SER A 265 -14.25 7.97 7.49
CA SER A 265 -14.25 8.99 8.54
C SER A 265 -15.51 9.84 8.42
N SER A 266 -16.24 10.01 9.51
CA SER A 266 -17.24 11.09 9.63
C SER A 266 -16.47 12.40 9.86
N GLY A 267 -16.83 13.46 9.13
CA GLY A 267 -16.23 14.78 9.29
C GLY A 267 -16.66 15.47 10.60
N THR A 268 -16.43 14.85 11.76
CA THR A 268 -16.70 15.45 13.08
C THR A 268 -15.60 16.39 13.55
N ASP A 269 -14.56 16.63 12.74
CA ASP A 269 -13.61 17.73 12.94
C ASP A 269 -14.04 18.94 12.09
N LEU A 270 -15.24 19.44 12.38
CA LEU A 270 -15.66 20.79 12.00
C LEU A 270 -15.38 21.67 13.22
N PHE A 271 -14.30 22.47 13.12
CA PHE A 271 -14.00 23.66 13.91
C PHE A 271 -14.87 23.88 15.15
N VAL A 272 -14.35 23.55 16.34
CA VAL A 272 -14.76 24.24 17.56
C VAL A 272 -13.97 25.56 17.59
N GLN A 273 -14.63 26.66 17.21
CA GLN A 273 -14.38 27.97 17.80
C GLN A 273 -15.28 28.13 19.01
#